data_AF-A0A2L0CUU5-F1
#
_entry.id   AF-A0A2L0CUU5-F1
#
_cell.length_a   1.000
_cell.length_b   1.000
_cell.length_c   1.000
_cell.angle_alpha   90.00
_cell.angle_beta   90.00
_cell.angle_gamma   90.00
#
_symmetry.space_group_name_H-M   'P 1'
#
loop_
_entity.id
_entity.type
_entity.pdbx_description
1 polymer ?
#
loop_
_entity_poly.entity_id
_entity_poly.type
_entity_poly.pdbx_seq_one_letter_code
_entity_poly.pdbx_strand_id
1 'polypeptide(L)'
;FETKLINTLIFKFLTVPMFRNVTLKCLTEIAGVTVSNYDDMFVNLFTQTMAQLENMLPLHTDIKSAYASGQDQEQNFIQNLALFLCTFLKEHGNLAESSVESDLLKNALRYLVLISEVEEVEIFKICLECWNSLASELYREVTSPIIFANRRPLYQDVLNKVRYIMISRMAKPEEVLVVENDNGEVVREFMKDTDSINLYKNMRETLVYLTHLDYADTERIMTNKLQNQVNGTEWSWKNLNTLCWAIGSISGAMHEEDEKRFLVTVIKDLLGLCEQKRGKDNKAIIASNIMYVVGQYPRFLRAHWKFLKTVVNKLFEFMHETHDGVQD
;
A
#
# COMPACT_ATOMS: atom_id res chain seq x y z
N PHE A 1 7.42 2.51 -34.69
CA PHE A 1 8.74 2.24 -34.10
C PHE A 1 9.91 2.54 -35.04
N GLU A 2 9.72 2.55 -36.36
CA GLU A 2 10.82 2.77 -37.34
C GLU A 2 11.17 4.25 -37.60
N THR A 3 10.44 5.18 -36.99
CA THR A 3 10.62 6.64 -37.18
C THR A 3 11.37 7.26 -35.99
N LYS A 4 11.86 8.49 -36.14
CA LYS A 4 12.48 9.27 -35.06
C LYS A 4 11.48 9.84 -34.03
N LEU A 5 10.25 9.33 -34.00
CA LEU A 5 9.16 9.89 -33.19
C LEU A 5 9.47 9.84 -31.69
N ILE A 6 9.88 8.67 -31.16
CA ILE A 6 10.19 8.48 -29.73
C ILE A 6 11.26 9.48 -29.27
N ASN A 7 12.41 9.51 -29.97
CA ASN A 7 13.49 10.45 -29.68
C ASN A 7 13.02 11.91 -29.75
N THR A 8 12.14 12.25 -30.70
CA THR A 8 11.64 13.63 -30.83
C THR A 8 10.73 14.00 -29.66
N LEU A 9 9.81 13.10 -29.26
CA LEU A 9 8.97 13.29 -28.09
C LEU A 9 9.81 13.52 -26.83
N ILE A 10 10.76 12.65 -26.56
CA ILE A 10 11.58 12.69 -25.35
C ILE A 10 12.48 13.93 -25.32
N PHE A 11 13.28 14.17 -26.36
CA PHE A 11 14.30 15.22 -26.29
C PHE A 11 13.81 16.63 -26.65
N LYS A 12 12.71 16.77 -27.41
CA LYS A 12 12.20 18.10 -27.80
C LYS A 12 11.01 18.57 -26.99
N PHE A 13 10.19 17.68 -26.47
CA PHE A 13 8.88 18.04 -25.90
C PHE A 13 8.72 17.66 -24.43
N LEU A 14 9.30 16.55 -23.96
CA LEU A 14 9.11 16.09 -22.58
C LEU A 14 9.63 17.09 -21.54
N THR A 15 10.79 17.71 -21.78
CA THR A 15 11.40 18.66 -20.84
C THR A 15 10.72 20.02 -20.81
N VAL A 16 10.00 20.37 -21.88
CA VAL A 16 9.32 21.66 -22.04
C VAL A 16 8.00 21.65 -21.24
N PRO A 17 7.83 22.48 -20.19
CA PRO A 17 6.69 22.39 -19.27
C PRO A 17 5.32 22.39 -19.96
N MET A 18 5.14 23.23 -20.99
CA MET A 18 3.89 23.34 -21.75
C MET A 18 3.51 22.07 -22.52
N PHE A 19 4.49 21.24 -22.91
CA PHE A 19 4.27 20.01 -23.69
C PHE A 19 4.45 18.73 -22.88
N ARG A 20 5.07 18.82 -21.69
CA ARG A 20 5.46 17.69 -20.84
C ARG A 20 4.34 16.68 -20.62
N ASN A 21 3.18 17.16 -20.17
CA ASN A 21 2.03 16.29 -19.84
C ASN A 21 1.51 15.50 -21.05
N VAL A 22 1.27 16.19 -22.18
CA VAL A 22 0.78 15.54 -23.40
C VAL A 22 1.82 14.57 -23.96
N THR A 23 3.10 14.96 -23.91
CA THR A 23 4.21 14.11 -24.35
C THR A 23 4.26 12.82 -23.53
N LEU A 24 4.19 12.91 -22.20
CA LEU A 24 4.23 11.73 -21.33
C LEU A 24 3.03 10.81 -21.54
N LYS A 25 1.83 11.36 -21.80
CA LYS A 25 0.66 10.57 -22.21
C LYS A 25 0.96 9.79 -23.50
N CYS A 26 1.51 10.45 -24.52
CA CYS A 26 1.91 9.74 -25.75
C CYS A 26 2.95 8.64 -25.50
N LEU A 27 3.95 8.89 -24.65
CA LEU A 27 4.94 7.87 -24.28
C LEU A 27 4.31 6.70 -23.52
N THR A 28 3.27 6.96 -22.70
CA THR A 28 2.49 5.93 -21.99
C THR A 28 1.73 5.05 -22.98
N GLU A 29 1.05 5.65 -23.97
CA GLU A 29 0.37 4.88 -25.02
C GLU A 29 1.34 4.02 -25.83
N ILE A 30 2.53 4.55 -26.15
CA ILE A 30 3.58 3.78 -26.82
C ILE A 30 4.07 2.64 -25.93
N ALA A 31 4.26 2.87 -24.64
CA ALA A 31 4.68 1.87 -23.66
C ALA A 31 3.64 0.76 -23.40
N GLY A 32 2.37 0.99 -23.77
CA GLY A 32 1.31 -0.03 -23.67
C GLY A 32 1.22 -0.97 -24.88
N VAL A 33 2.06 -0.79 -25.90
CA VAL A 33 2.00 -1.60 -27.12
C VAL A 33 2.71 -2.94 -26.93
N THR A 34 1.97 -4.04 -27.07
CA THR A 34 2.50 -5.40 -26.91
C THR A 34 2.95 -6.00 -28.25
N VAL A 35 4.18 -5.70 -28.67
CA VAL A 35 4.80 -6.26 -29.89
C VAL A 35 6.22 -6.76 -29.63
N SER A 36 6.51 -8.00 -30.02
CA SER A 36 7.78 -8.70 -29.70
C SER A 36 8.98 -8.30 -30.57
N ASN A 37 8.78 -7.53 -31.63
CA ASN A 37 9.82 -7.30 -32.65
C ASN A 37 10.57 -5.97 -32.42
N TYR A 38 10.26 -5.25 -31.34
CA TYR A 38 10.76 -3.90 -31.09
C TYR A 38 11.30 -3.73 -29.66
N ASP A 39 11.79 -4.80 -29.03
CA ASP A 39 12.34 -4.80 -27.68
C ASP A 39 13.40 -3.69 -27.48
N ASP A 40 14.35 -3.56 -28.42
CA ASP A 40 15.36 -2.50 -28.38
C ASP A 40 14.74 -1.09 -28.35
N MET A 41 13.59 -0.90 -29.00
CA MET A 41 12.90 0.40 -29.00
C MET A 41 12.19 0.66 -27.67
N PHE A 42 11.66 -0.36 -27.00
CA PHE A 42 11.08 -0.22 -25.66
C PHE A 42 12.15 0.02 -24.60
N VAL A 43 13.28 -0.69 -24.67
CA VAL A 43 14.46 -0.44 -23.82
C VAL A 43 14.93 1.00 -24.00
N ASN A 44 15.02 1.48 -25.24
CA ASN A 44 15.44 2.84 -25.55
C ASN A 44 14.42 3.90 -25.07
N LEU A 45 13.12 3.67 -25.30
CA LEU A 45 12.01 4.50 -24.80
C LEU A 45 12.13 4.69 -23.29
N PHE A 46 12.24 3.59 -22.54
CA PHE A 46 12.33 3.65 -21.08
C PHE A 46 13.60 4.31 -20.61
N THR A 47 14.75 3.92 -21.17
CA THR A 47 16.06 4.43 -20.77
C THR A 47 16.16 5.94 -20.95
N GLN A 48 15.78 6.44 -22.13
CA GLN A 48 15.83 7.87 -22.39
C GLN A 48 14.78 8.67 -21.61
N THR A 49 13.58 8.12 -21.43
CA THR A 49 12.52 8.79 -20.65
C THR A 49 12.95 8.94 -19.19
N MET A 50 13.49 7.89 -18.59
CA MET A 50 14.02 7.91 -17.23
C MET A 50 15.19 8.89 -17.09
N ALA A 51 16.10 8.94 -18.05
CA ALA A 51 17.20 9.91 -18.03
C ALA A 51 16.69 11.38 -18.05
N GLN A 52 15.65 11.69 -18.84
CA GLN A 52 15.04 13.02 -18.81
C GLN A 52 14.26 13.27 -17.51
N LEU A 53 13.60 12.24 -16.96
CA LEU A 53 12.85 12.34 -15.71
C LEU A 53 13.75 12.70 -14.54
N GLU A 54 14.91 12.05 -14.40
CA GLU A 54 15.86 12.31 -13.30
C GLU A 54 16.38 13.75 -13.30
N ASN A 55 16.47 14.37 -14.47
CA ASN A 55 16.81 15.79 -14.60
C ASN A 55 15.66 16.72 -14.19
N MET A 56 14.41 16.35 -14.50
CA MET A 56 13.23 17.17 -14.22
C MET A 56 12.72 17.03 -12.78
N LEU A 57 12.85 15.84 -12.20
CA LEU A 57 12.32 15.48 -10.89
C LEU A 57 13.34 14.62 -10.15
N PRO A 58 14.35 15.20 -9.49
CA PRO A 58 15.38 14.42 -8.80
C PRO A 58 14.79 13.45 -7.75
N LEU A 59 15.37 12.25 -7.60
CA LEU A 59 14.90 11.20 -6.68
C LEU A 59 14.92 11.55 -5.18
N HIS A 60 15.54 12.66 -4.80
CA HIS A 60 15.52 13.19 -3.43
C HIS A 60 14.37 14.18 -3.19
N THR A 61 13.59 14.49 -4.23
CA THR A 61 12.41 15.35 -4.12
C THR A 61 11.35 14.66 -3.26
N ASP A 62 10.82 15.39 -2.27
CA ASP A 62 9.62 14.97 -1.55
C ASP A 62 8.40 15.17 -2.46
N ILE A 63 8.07 14.13 -3.23
CA ILE A 63 6.96 14.16 -4.20
C ILE A 63 5.62 14.40 -3.48
N LYS A 64 5.45 13.86 -2.27
CA LYS A 64 4.23 14.05 -1.48
C LYS A 64 3.99 15.53 -1.19
N SER A 65 4.99 16.21 -0.64
CA SER A 65 4.90 17.65 -0.34
C SER A 65 4.85 18.52 -1.60
N ALA A 66 5.61 18.15 -2.65
CA ALA A 66 5.59 18.85 -3.93
C ALA A 66 4.22 18.75 -4.62
N TYR A 67 3.55 17.60 -4.54
CA TYR A 67 2.20 17.42 -5.07
C TYR A 67 1.17 18.28 -4.33
N ALA A 68 1.22 18.28 -2.99
CA ALA A 68 0.30 19.04 -2.15
C ALA A 68 0.42 20.57 -2.33
N SER A 69 1.59 21.06 -2.73
CA SER A 69 1.85 22.49 -3.00
C SER A 69 1.85 22.84 -4.50
N GLY A 70 1.78 21.84 -5.37
CA GLY A 70 1.82 21.98 -6.82
C GLY A 70 0.50 22.52 -7.39
N GLN A 71 0.56 23.02 -8.62
CA GLN A 71 -0.63 23.41 -9.38
C GLN A 71 -1.12 22.24 -10.23
N ASP A 72 -2.25 22.43 -10.92
CA ASP A 72 -2.87 21.42 -11.78
C ASP A 72 -1.87 20.78 -12.76
N GLN A 73 -0.92 21.54 -13.32
CA GLN A 73 0.03 20.99 -14.30
C GLN A 73 1.04 20.03 -13.67
N GLU A 74 1.58 20.35 -12.48
CA GLU A 74 2.49 19.48 -11.74
C GLU A 74 1.77 18.25 -11.20
N GLN A 75 0.56 18.42 -10.66
CA GLN A 75 -0.25 17.30 -10.16
C GLN A 75 -0.61 16.32 -11.29
N ASN A 76 -1.05 16.85 -12.45
CA ASN A 76 -1.28 16.04 -13.65
C ASN A 76 0.00 15.34 -14.12
N PHE A 77 1.17 15.98 -13.99
CA PHE A 77 2.43 15.37 -14.38
C PHE A 77 2.76 14.16 -13.50
N ILE A 78 2.58 14.26 -12.18
CA ILE A 78 2.80 13.13 -11.26
C ILE A 78 1.83 11.97 -11.56
N GLN A 79 0.56 12.26 -11.85
CA GLN A 79 -0.39 11.23 -12.27
C GLN A 79 0.01 10.56 -13.60
N ASN A 80 0.39 11.35 -14.61
CA ASN A 80 0.84 10.82 -15.90
C ASN A 80 2.14 10.00 -15.76
N LEU A 81 3.01 10.37 -14.83
CA LEU A 81 4.21 9.62 -14.50
C LEU A 81 3.88 8.28 -13.84
N ALA A 82 2.93 8.25 -12.91
CA ALA A 82 2.42 7.01 -12.33
C ALA A 82 1.91 6.07 -13.44
N LEU A 83 1.07 6.59 -14.34
CA LEU A 83 0.53 5.84 -15.48
C LEU A 83 1.65 5.28 -16.37
N PHE A 84 2.60 6.13 -16.78
CA PHE A 84 3.74 5.70 -17.62
C PHE A 84 4.53 4.56 -16.98
N LEU A 85 4.94 4.72 -15.72
CA LEU A 85 5.73 3.72 -15.01
C LEU A 85 4.95 2.42 -14.83
N CYS A 86 3.68 2.51 -14.41
CA CYS A 86 2.83 1.34 -14.21
C CYS A 86 2.58 0.60 -15.53
N THR A 87 2.28 1.30 -16.62
CA THR A 87 2.07 0.69 -17.93
C THR A 87 3.34 0.00 -18.42
N PHE A 88 4.48 0.69 -18.39
CA PHE A 88 5.73 0.09 -18.87
C PHE A 88 6.16 -1.12 -18.03
N LEU A 89 6.08 -1.03 -16.70
CA LEU A 89 6.49 -2.13 -15.82
C LEU A 89 5.58 -3.35 -15.94
N LYS A 90 4.27 -3.16 -16.19
CA LYS A 90 3.33 -4.28 -16.42
C LYS A 90 3.58 -4.97 -17.77
N GLU A 91 3.70 -4.21 -18.85
CA GLU A 91 3.80 -4.79 -20.19
C GLU A 91 5.23 -5.27 -20.53
N HIS A 92 6.24 -4.59 -19.99
CA HIS A 92 7.65 -4.78 -20.35
C HIS A 92 8.58 -4.98 -19.15
N GLY A 93 8.05 -5.32 -17.97
CA GLY A 93 8.86 -5.54 -16.75
C GLY A 93 9.95 -6.62 -16.91
N ASN A 94 9.62 -7.73 -17.57
CA ASN A 94 10.61 -8.80 -17.86
C ASN A 94 11.75 -8.29 -18.75
N LEU A 95 11.44 -7.47 -19.75
CA LEU A 95 12.42 -6.85 -20.63
C LEU A 95 13.28 -5.82 -19.88
N ALA A 96 12.66 -5.05 -18.98
CA ALA A 96 13.38 -4.10 -18.14
C ALA A 96 14.40 -4.82 -17.25
N GLU A 97 14.07 -5.98 -16.70
CA GLU A 97 15.01 -6.74 -15.89
C GLU A 97 16.16 -7.37 -16.66
N SER A 98 15.90 -7.85 -17.88
CA SER A 98 16.92 -8.54 -18.68
C SER A 98 17.84 -7.59 -19.43
N SER A 99 17.34 -6.40 -19.81
CA SER A 99 17.93 -5.59 -20.87
C SER A 99 18.12 -4.11 -20.51
N VAL A 100 17.53 -3.63 -19.42
CA VAL A 100 17.79 -2.28 -18.88
C VAL A 100 18.81 -2.37 -17.74
N GLU A 101 19.62 -1.32 -17.58
CA GLU A 101 20.54 -1.22 -16.45
C GLU A 101 19.80 -1.34 -15.11
N SER A 102 20.29 -2.20 -14.22
CA SER A 102 19.61 -2.54 -12.95
C SER A 102 19.32 -1.30 -12.09
N ASP A 103 20.25 -0.34 -12.06
CA ASP A 103 20.08 0.88 -11.26
C ASP A 103 18.98 1.80 -11.83
N LEU A 104 18.79 1.82 -13.14
CA LEU A 104 17.71 2.58 -13.76
C LEU A 104 16.33 1.99 -13.44
N LEU A 105 16.22 0.66 -13.45
CA LEU A 105 14.99 -0.03 -13.02
C LEU A 105 14.71 0.23 -11.53
N LYS A 106 15.73 0.17 -10.67
CA LYS A 106 15.58 0.53 -9.24
C LYS A 106 15.12 1.97 -9.05
N ASN A 107 15.64 2.91 -9.86
CA ASN A 107 15.22 4.30 -9.82
C ASN A 107 13.75 4.46 -10.23
N ALA A 108 13.30 3.76 -11.27
CA ALA A 108 11.89 3.75 -11.67
C ALA A 108 10.97 3.21 -10.57
N LEU A 109 11.35 2.08 -9.95
CA LEU A 109 10.60 1.52 -8.81
C LEU A 109 10.60 2.48 -7.61
N ARG A 110 11.70 3.20 -7.37
CA ARG A 110 11.79 4.22 -6.32
C ARG A 110 10.87 5.41 -6.60
N TYR A 111 10.76 5.89 -7.85
CA TYR A 111 9.74 6.89 -8.19
C TYR A 111 8.35 6.37 -7.88
N LEU A 112 8.03 5.13 -8.27
CA LEU A 112 6.71 4.57 -8.00
C LEU A 112 6.41 4.50 -6.49
N VAL A 113 7.39 4.18 -5.66
CA VAL A 113 7.26 4.25 -4.18
C VAL A 113 6.99 5.68 -3.71
N LEU A 114 7.76 6.66 -4.16
CA LEU A 114 7.59 8.07 -3.77
C LEU A 114 6.22 8.62 -4.21
N ILE A 115 5.75 8.25 -5.40
CA ILE A 115 4.42 8.62 -5.91
C ILE A 115 3.32 7.94 -5.08
N SER A 116 3.54 6.70 -4.62
CA SER A 116 2.59 5.97 -3.77
C SER A 116 2.39 6.63 -2.38
N GLU A 117 3.24 7.57 -1.98
CA GLU A 117 3.08 8.35 -0.74
C GLU A 117 2.19 9.60 -0.91
N VAL A 118 1.85 9.97 -2.15
CA VAL A 118 0.98 11.12 -2.46
C VAL A 118 -0.43 10.87 -1.92
N GLU A 119 -0.98 11.86 -1.21
CA GLU A 119 -2.32 11.81 -0.61
C GLU A 119 -3.44 12.12 -1.63
N GLU A 120 -3.42 11.41 -2.77
CA GLU A 120 -4.45 11.43 -3.81
C GLU A 120 -4.90 10.00 -4.10
N VAL A 121 -6.21 9.72 -4.01
CA VAL A 121 -6.77 8.38 -4.08
C VAL A 121 -6.60 7.78 -5.47
N GLU A 122 -6.83 8.57 -6.53
CA GLU A 122 -6.75 8.06 -7.89
C GLU A 122 -5.31 7.71 -8.30
N ILE A 123 -4.32 8.52 -7.86
CA ILE A 123 -2.90 8.21 -8.05
C ILE A 123 -2.53 6.95 -7.27
N PHE A 124 -3.00 6.82 -6.03
CA PHE A 124 -2.73 5.64 -5.22
C PHE A 124 -3.31 4.36 -5.83
N LYS A 125 -4.52 4.40 -6.41
CA LYS A 125 -5.13 3.27 -7.13
C LYS A 125 -4.27 2.80 -8.30
N ILE A 126 -3.74 3.73 -9.10
CA ILE A 126 -2.83 3.42 -10.22
C ILE A 126 -1.59 2.68 -9.71
N CYS A 127 -0.93 3.20 -8.68
CA CYS A 127 0.25 2.56 -8.09
C CYS A 127 -0.08 1.21 -7.46
N LEU A 128 -1.20 1.11 -6.74
CA LEU A 128 -1.65 -0.12 -6.09
C LEU A 128 -1.88 -1.24 -7.10
N GLU A 129 -2.46 -0.95 -8.26
CA GLU A 129 -2.65 -1.96 -9.32
C GLU A 129 -1.31 -2.52 -9.83
N CYS A 130 -0.29 -1.66 -9.97
CA CYS A 130 1.05 -2.10 -10.33
C CYS A 130 1.72 -2.93 -9.22
N TRP A 131 1.60 -2.50 -7.96
CA TRP A 131 2.14 -3.24 -6.82
C TRP A 131 1.47 -4.58 -6.62
N ASN A 132 0.16 -4.67 -6.84
CA ASN A 132 -0.58 -5.91 -6.80
C ASN A 132 -0.10 -6.88 -7.88
N SER A 133 0.04 -6.44 -9.14
CA SER A 133 0.55 -7.27 -10.24
C SER A 133 1.94 -7.82 -9.91
N LEU A 134 2.87 -6.95 -9.50
CA LEU A 134 4.24 -7.34 -9.15
C LEU A 134 4.27 -8.32 -7.96
N ALA A 135 3.52 -8.04 -6.89
CA ALA A 135 3.49 -8.92 -5.72
C ALA A 135 2.88 -10.29 -6.05
N SER A 136 1.83 -10.31 -6.87
CA SER A 136 1.17 -11.54 -7.34
C SER A 136 2.11 -12.38 -8.22
N GLU A 137 2.84 -11.74 -9.13
CA GLU A 137 3.86 -12.41 -9.97
C GLU A 137 4.97 -13.02 -9.14
N LEU A 138 5.61 -12.24 -8.26
CA LEU A 138 6.68 -12.72 -7.40
C LEU A 138 6.21 -13.85 -6.46
N TYR A 139 4.97 -13.78 -5.98
CA TYR A 139 4.38 -14.85 -5.17
C TYR A 139 4.19 -16.14 -5.98
N ARG A 140 3.67 -16.03 -7.21
CA ARG A 140 3.51 -17.18 -8.12
C ARG A 140 4.86 -17.85 -8.41
N GLU A 141 5.93 -17.09 -8.59
CA GLU A 141 7.28 -17.62 -8.80
C GLU A 141 7.76 -18.47 -7.62
N VAL A 142 7.57 -18.00 -6.37
CA VAL A 142 7.98 -18.74 -5.16
C VAL A 142 7.16 -20.02 -4.95
N THR A 143 5.87 -20.00 -5.32
CA THR A 143 5.00 -21.18 -5.20
C THR A 143 5.18 -22.21 -6.31
N SER A 144 5.86 -21.86 -7.41
CA SER A 144 6.04 -22.74 -8.56
C SER A 144 7.31 -23.60 -8.41
N PRO A 145 7.22 -24.94 -8.40
CA PRO A 145 8.38 -25.83 -8.23
C PRO A 145 9.38 -25.80 -9.40
N ILE A 146 9.04 -25.15 -10.50
CA ILE A 146 9.73 -25.27 -11.80
C ILE A 146 10.60 -24.03 -12.10
N ILE A 147 10.40 -22.92 -11.39
CA ILE A 147 11.06 -21.63 -11.70
C ILE A 147 12.34 -21.51 -10.88
N PHE A 148 13.49 -21.56 -11.57
CA PHE A 148 14.83 -21.38 -10.98
C PHE A 148 15.27 -19.91 -10.84
N ALA A 149 14.46 -18.96 -11.34
CA ALA A 149 14.78 -17.54 -11.28
C ALA A 149 14.14 -16.90 -10.04
N ASN A 150 14.94 -16.58 -9.03
CA ASN A 150 14.49 -15.81 -7.88
C ASN A 150 14.74 -14.31 -8.14
N ARG A 151 13.76 -13.61 -8.70
CA ARG A 151 13.84 -12.16 -9.01
C ARG A 151 13.62 -11.28 -7.78
N ARG A 152 13.09 -11.85 -6.69
CA ARG A 152 12.78 -11.13 -5.44
C ARG A 152 13.93 -10.27 -4.88
N PRO A 153 15.22 -10.67 -4.89
CA PRO A 153 16.30 -9.85 -4.35
C PRO A 153 16.42 -8.48 -5.03
N LEU A 154 16.07 -8.37 -6.31
CA LEU A 154 16.05 -7.09 -7.03
C LEU A 154 15.03 -6.11 -6.44
N TYR A 155 13.92 -6.64 -5.91
CA TYR A 155 12.78 -5.87 -5.41
C TYR A 155 12.78 -5.71 -3.88
N GLN A 156 13.69 -6.35 -3.16
CA GLN A 156 13.60 -6.48 -1.71
C GLN A 156 13.46 -5.13 -0.98
N ASP A 157 14.26 -4.13 -1.35
CA ASP A 157 14.24 -2.81 -0.73
C ASP A 157 12.92 -2.06 -0.99
N VAL A 158 12.40 -2.15 -2.22
CA VAL A 158 11.13 -1.49 -2.57
C VAL A 158 9.94 -2.21 -1.96
N LEU A 159 9.94 -3.55 -1.89
CA LEU A 159 8.86 -4.31 -1.26
C LEU A 159 8.73 -3.99 0.24
N ASN A 160 9.84 -3.75 0.95
CA ASN A 160 9.79 -3.27 2.32
C ASN A 160 9.05 -1.92 2.44
N LYS A 161 9.36 -0.97 1.54
CA LYS A 161 8.68 0.34 1.50
C LYS A 161 7.22 0.22 1.13
N VAL A 162 6.88 -0.63 0.16
CA VAL A 162 5.50 -0.88 -0.25
C VAL A 162 4.71 -1.49 0.90
N ARG A 163 5.26 -2.46 1.66
CA ARG A 163 4.60 -2.97 2.88
C ARG A 163 4.30 -1.85 3.87
N TYR A 164 5.28 -0.97 4.12
CA TYR A 164 5.09 0.17 5.01
C TYR A 164 3.95 1.09 4.55
N ILE A 165 3.87 1.38 3.24
CA ILE A 165 2.80 2.21 2.66
C ILE A 165 1.44 1.51 2.78
N MET A 166 1.34 0.22 2.41
CA MET A 166 0.09 -0.54 2.50
C MET A 166 -0.45 -0.59 3.94
N ILE A 167 0.43 -0.77 4.92
CA ILE A 167 0.06 -0.76 6.34
C ILE A 167 -0.36 0.65 6.80
N SER A 168 0.38 1.68 6.39
CA SER A 168 0.12 3.05 6.86
C SER A 168 -1.12 3.69 6.24
N ARG A 169 -1.54 3.21 5.07
CA ARG A 169 -2.66 3.77 4.28
C ARG A 169 -3.82 2.82 4.09
N MET A 170 -3.87 1.71 4.84
CA MET A 170 -4.92 0.69 4.67
C MET A 170 -6.30 1.34 4.66
N ALA A 171 -7.08 1.04 3.62
CA ALA A 171 -8.45 1.52 3.52
C ALA A 171 -9.35 0.87 4.58
N LYS A 172 -10.46 1.54 4.89
CA LYS A 172 -11.40 1.05 5.91
C LYS A 172 -12.08 -0.25 5.45
N PRO A 173 -12.07 -1.33 6.26
CA PRO A 173 -12.82 -2.56 6.00
C PRO A 173 -14.33 -2.36 6.24
N GLU A 174 -15.17 -3.22 5.65
CA GLU A 174 -16.62 -3.06 5.74
C GLU A 174 -17.20 -3.43 7.12
N GLU A 175 -16.45 -4.18 7.93
CA GLU A 175 -16.83 -4.60 9.27
C GLU A 175 -16.65 -3.48 10.32
N VAL A 176 -15.95 -2.40 9.99
CA VAL A 176 -15.70 -1.28 10.91
C VAL A 176 -16.76 -0.19 10.70
N LEU A 177 -17.62 -0.04 11.71
CA LEU A 177 -18.75 0.90 11.70
C LEU A 177 -18.46 2.23 12.41
N VAL A 178 -17.50 2.23 13.34
CA VAL A 178 -17.13 3.40 14.15
C VAL A 178 -15.98 4.14 13.47
N VAL A 179 -16.21 5.41 13.11
CA VAL A 179 -15.25 6.25 12.39
C VAL A 179 -15.20 7.67 12.94
N GLU A 180 -14.12 8.38 12.66
CA GLU A 180 -14.02 9.82 12.89
C GLU A 180 -14.62 10.55 11.67
N ASN A 181 -15.58 11.46 11.89
CA ASN A 181 -16.14 12.31 10.83
C ASN A 181 -15.25 13.56 10.58
N ASP A 182 -15.62 14.37 9.58
CA ASP A 182 -14.89 15.61 9.23
C ASP A 182 -14.84 16.65 10.37
N ASN A 183 -15.74 16.54 11.36
CA ASN A 183 -15.77 17.40 12.54
C ASN A 183 -14.88 16.88 13.68
N GLY A 184 -14.21 15.73 13.51
CA GLY A 184 -13.40 15.08 14.54
C GLY A 184 -14.24 14.35 15.60
N GLU A 185 -15.49 14.05 15.31
CA GLU A 185 -16.39 13.33 16.20
C GLU A 185 -16.41 11.85 15.84
N VAL A 186 -16.48 11.00 16.86
CA VAL A 186 -16.63 9.55 16.66
C VAL A 186 -18.10 9.25 16.41
N VAL A 187 -18.40 8.78 15.20
CA VAL A 187 -19.75 8.50 14.72
C VAL A 187 -19.86 7.09 14.16
N ARG A 188 -21.10 6.64 14.05
CA ARG A 188 -21.45 5.41 13.34
C ARG A 188 -21.72 5.70 11.87
N GLU A 189 -21.04 4.99 10.98
CA GLU A 189 -21.26 5.06 9.54
C GLU A 189 -22.12 3.88 9.07
N PHE A 190 -23.25 4.18 8.41
CA PHE A 190 -24.18 3.18 7.87
C PHE A 190 -24.03 2.96 6.36
N MET A 191 -23.43 3.94 5.66
CA MET A 191 -23.31 3.89 4.21
C MET A 191 -22.06 3.12 3.81
N LYS A 192 -22.21 2.20 2.85
CA LYS A 192 -21.10 1.46 2.26
C LYS A 192 -20.72 2.12 0.93
N ASP A 193 -19.54 2.70 0.87
CA ASP A 193 -18.96 3.15 -0.40
C ASP A 193 -18.30 1.97 -1.13
N THR A 194 -18.80 1.67 -2.33
CA THR A 194 -18.33 0.53 -3.13
C THR A 194 -16.90 0.73 -3.61
N ASP A 195 -16.50 1.97 -3.89
CA ASP A 195 -15.15 2.29 -4.35
C ASP A 195 -14.12 2.09 -3.24
N SER A 196 -14.42 2.59 -2.04
CA SER A 196 -13.62 2.33 -0.82
C SER A 196 -13.49 0.84 -0.49
N ILE A 197 -14.55 0.04 -0.68
CA ILE A 197 -14.52 -1.42 -0.46
C ILE A 197 -13.59 -2.10 -1.48
N ASN A 198 -13.64 -1.70 -2.74
CA ASN A 198 -12.76 -2.27 -3.77
C ASN A 198 -11.29 -1.88 -3.51
N LEU A 199 -11.05 -0.64 -3.08
CA LEU A 199 -9.72 -0.21 -2.65
C LEU A 199 -9.20 -1.09 -1.50
N TYR A 200 -10.00 -1.31 -0.46
CA TYR A 200 -9.64 -2.21 0.65
C TYR A 200 -9.31 -3.63 0.16
N LYS A 201 -10.14 -4.21 -0.72
CA LYS A 201 -9.89 -5.55 -1.28
C LYS A 201 -8.55 -5.63 -2.01
N ASN A 202 -8.24 -4.66 -2.85
CA ASN A 202 -6.98 -4.61 -3.60
C ASN A 202 -5.77 -4.41 -2.67
N MET A 203 -5.90 -3.54 -1.66
CA MET A 203 -4.85 -3.34 -0.65
C MET A 203 -4.61 -4.60 0.18
N ARG A 204 -5.69 -5.26 0.61
CA ARG A 204 -5.64 -6.53 1.35
C ARG A 204 -4.93 -7.61 0.54
N GLU A 205 -5.35 -7.82 -0.71
CA GLU A 205 -4.72 -8.83 -1.58
C GLU A 205 -3.23 -8.55 -1.76
N THR A 206 -2.86 -7.31 -2.05
CA THR A 206 -1.46 -6.89 -2.20
C THR A 206 -0.66 -7.16 -0.91
N LEU A 207 -1.19 -6.77 0.26
CA LEU A 207 -0.51 -6.96 1.53
C LEU A 207 -0.41 -8.45 1.90
N VAL A 208 -1.39 -9.28 1.55
CA VAL A 208 -1.33 -10.74 1.72
C VAL A 208 -0.21 -11.35 0.87
N TYR A 209 -0.07 -10.96 -0.40
CA TYR A 209 1.07 -11.40 -1.22
C TYR A 209 2.41 -10.96 -0.61
N LEU A 210 2.52 -9.70 -0.20
CA LEU A 210 3.74 -9.18 0.43
C LEU A 210 4.08 -9.89 1.75
N THR A 211 3.06 -10.33 2.50
CA THR A 211 3.21 -11.10 3.74
C THR A 211 3.73 -12.51 3.45
N HIS A 212 3.19 -13.18 2.43
CA HIS A 212 3.74 -14.49 2.03
C HIS A 212 5.18 -14.39 1.53
N LEU A 213 5.53 -13.30 0.84
CA LEU A 213 6.90 -13.06 0.40
C LEU A 213 7.84 -12.87 1.61
N ASP A 214 7.44 -12.09 2.61
CA ASP A 214 8.25 -11.84 3.81
C ASP A 214 7.37 -11.53 5.04
N TYR A 215 6.96 -12.57 5.76
CA TYR A 215 6.11 -12.38 6.92
C TYR A 215 6.87 -11.72 8.07
N ALA A 216 8.17 -12.00 8.20
CA ALA A 216 9.01 -11.44 9.27
C ALA A 216 9.16 -9.91 9.11
N ASP A 217 9.34 -9.43 7.88
CA ASP A 217 9.34 -7.99 7.60
C ASP A 217 7.98 -7.34 7.88
N THR A 218 6.89 -8.03 7.52
CA THR A 218 5.52 -7.56 7.80
C THR A 218 5.25 -7.48 9.32
N GLU A 219 5.56 -8.54 10.08
CA GLU A 219 5.45 -8.61 11.54
C GLU A 219 6.28 -7.50 12.19
N ARG A 220 7.51 -7.28 11.73
CA ARG A 220 8.40 -6.22 12.23
C ARG A 220 7.81 -4.83 12.01
N ILE A 221 7.30 -4.52 10.82
CA ILE A 221 6.70 -3.21 10.53
C ILE A 221 5.47 -2.98 11.42
N MET A 222 4.55 -3.94 11.47
CA MET A 222 3.32 -3.82 12.27
C MET A 222 3.63 -3.69 13.77
N THR A 223 4.57 -4.47 14.29
CA THR A 223 5.00 -4.41 15.69
C THR A 223 5.63 -3.06 16.03
N ASN A 224 6.53 -2.54 15.18
CA ASN A 224 7.13 -1.22 15.40
C ASN A 224 6.08 -0.10 15.38
N LYS A 225 5.13 -0.13 14.45
CA LYS A 225 4.04 0.86 14.40
C LYS A 225 3.12 0.77 15.61
N LEU A 226 2.82 -0.44 16.09
CA LEU A 226 2.02 -0.64 17.30
C LEU A 226 2.73 -0.08 18.54
N GLN A 227 4.04 -0.31 18.67
CA GLN A 227 4.84 0.26 19.76
C GLN A 227 4.84 1.80 19.72
N ASN A 228 4.88 2.41 18.53
CA ASN A 228 4.73 3.86 18.35
C ASN A 228 3.32 4.38 18.73
N GLN A 229 2.29 3.55 18.67
CA GLN A 229 0.97 3.89 19.24
C GLN A 229 0.98 3.84 20.77
N VAL A 230 1.59 2.80 21.35
CA VAL A 230 1.64 2.55 22.80
C VAL A 230 2.48 3.61 23.53
N ASN A 231 3.67 3.92 23.03
CA ASN A 231 4.55 4.93 23.61
C ASN A 231 4.09 6.38 23.35
N GLY A 232 3.13 6.56 22.43
CA GLY A 232 2.53 7.85 22.10
C GLY A 232 3.25 8.67 21.03
N THR A 233 4.33 8.19 20.42
CA THR A 233 5.09 8.95 19.40
C THR A 233 4.31 9.16 18.11
N GLU A 234 3.48 8.19 17.71
CA GLU A 234 2.64 8.25 16.51
C GLU A 234 1.14 8.13 16.83
N TRP A 235 0.74 8.30 18.10
CA TRP A 235 -0.64 8.11 18.53
C TRP A 235 -1.61 9.06 17.82
N SER A 236 -2.53 8.49 17.05
CA SER A 236 -3.73 9.14 16.53
C SER A 236 -4.80 8.09 16.21
N TRP A 237 -6.08 8.48 16.18
CA TRP A 237 -7.16 7.56 15.81
C TRP A 237 -6.95 7.01 14.41
N LYS A 238 -6.63 7.88 13.45
CA LYS A 238 -6.28 7.51 12.07
C LYS A 238 -5.17 6.47 12.00
N ASN A 239 -4.04 6.68 12.70
CA ASN A 239 -2.89 5.76 12.63
C ASN A 239 -3.17 4.42 13.31
N LEU A 240 -3.89 4.41 14.44
CA LEU A 240 -4.30 3.16 15.08
C LEU A 240 -5.26 2.39 14.18
N ASN A 241 -6.26 3.07 13.62
CA ASN A 241 -7.25 2.49 12.72
C ASN A 241 -6.57 1.82 11.52
N THR A 242 -5.76 2.54 10.75
CA THR A 242 -5.11 1.98 9.56
C THR A 242 -4.19 0.80 9.90
N LEU A 243 -3.46 0.88 11.03
CA LEU A 243 -2.64 -0.22 11.51
C LEU A 243 -3.49 -1.47 11.84
N CYS A 244 -4.56 -1.32 12.61
CA CYS A 244 -5.41 -2.44 13.00
C CYS A 244 -6.19 -3.02 11.82
N TRP A 245 -6.60 -2.19 10.86
CA TRP A 245 -7.19 -2.64 9.59
C TRP A 245 -6.20 -3.49 8.80
N ALA A 246 -4.93 -3.06 8.72
CA ALA A 246 -3.88 -3.81 8.07
C ALA A 246 -3.59 -5.15 8.78
N ILE A 247 -3.52 -5.15 10.11
CA ILE A 247 -3.38 -6.36 10.92
C ILE A 247 -4.52 -7.34 10.59
N GLY A 248 -5.78 -6.92 10.68
CA GLY A 248 -6.91 -7.82 10.38
C GLY A 248 -6.91 -8.32 8.92
N SER A 249 -6.45 -7.50 7.97
CA SER A 249 -6.47 -7.84 6.54
C SER A 249 -5.58 -9.03 6.17
N ILE A 250 -4.50 -9.29 6.92
CA ILE A 250 -3.53 -10.37 6.67
C ILE A 250 -3.88 -11.69 7.37
N SER A 251 -5.10 -11.81 7.91
CA SER A 251 -5.56 -13.06 8.53
C SER A 251 -5.39 -14.27 7.61
N GLY A 252 -4.72 -15.31 8.11
CA GLY A 252 -4.42 -16.53 7.37
C GLY A 252 -3.18 -16.47 6.47
N ALA A 253 -2.49 -15.32 6.36
CA ALA A 253 -1.25 -15.20 5.57
C ALA A 253 0.02 -15.69 6.31
N MET A 254 -0.11 -16.06 7.59
CA MET A 254 0.96 -16.59 8.45
C MET A 254 0.68 -18.04 8.84
N HIS A 255 1.76 -18.79 9.09
CA HIS A 255 1.66 -20.10 9.75
C HIS A 255 1.04 -19.94 11.15
N GLU A 256 0.34 -20.98 11.60
CA GLU A 256 -0.46 -20.91 12.83
C GLU A 256 0.35 -20.54 14.08
N GLU A 257 1.60 -21.02 14.19
CA GLU A 257 2.48 -20.71 15.31
C GLU A 257 2.96 -19.25 15.31
N ASP A 258 3.34 -18.72 14.13
CA ASP A 258 3.76 -17.32 13.97
C ASP A 258 2.57 -16.38 14.15
N GLU A 259 1.42 -16.70 13.56
CA GLU A 259 0.16 -15.94 13.73
C GLU A 259 -0.21 -15.88 15.21
N LYS A 260 -0.11 -16.99 15.93
CA LYS A 260 -0.37 -17.02 17.38
C LYS A 260 0.59 -16.11 18.16
N ARG A 261 1.90 -16.16 17.90
CA ARG A 261 2.89 -15.31 18.59
C ARG A 261 2.59 -13.83 18.33
N PHE A 262 2.34 -13.49 17.08
CA PHE A 262 2.03 -12.15 16.63
C PHE A 262 0.76 -11.61 17.31
N LEU A 263 -0.34 -12.36 17.25
CA LEU A 263 -1.63 -11.93 17.82
C LEU A 263 -1.62 -11.77 19.34
N VAL A 264 -0.90 -12.64 20.06
CA VAL A 264 -0.76 -12.49 21.51
C VAL A 264 -0.12 -11.15 21.85
N THR A 265 0.88 -10.73 21.09
CA THR A 265 1.56 -9.44 21.26
C THR A 265 0.62 -8.29 20.92
N VAL A 266 -0.01 -8.34 19.74
CA VAL A 266 -0.92 -7.29 19.27
C VAL A 266 -2.05 -7.04 20.27
N ILE A 267 -2.75 -8.09 20.72
CA ILE A 267 -3.93 -7.88 21.55
C ILE A 267 -3.52 -7.47 22.98
N LYS A 268 -2.40 -7.98 23.50
CA LYS A 268 -1.89 -7.52 24.80
C LYS A 268 -1.58 -6.02 24.77
N ASP A 269 -0.92 -5.55 23.72
CA ASP A 269 -0.57 -4.14 23.55
C ASP A 269 -1.81 -3.26 23.34
N LEU A 270 -2.79 -3.71 22.54
CA LEU A 270 -4.05 -2.98 22.35
C LEU A 270 -4.89 -2.91 23.64
N LEU A 271 -4.97 -3.99 24.42
CA LEU A 271 -5.64 -3.98 25.73
C LEU A 271 -4.92 -3.05 26.70
N GLY A 272 -3.58 -3.08 26.74
CA GLY A 272 -2.78 -2.16 27.54
C GLY A 272 -3.00 -0.70 27.14
N LEU A 273 -3.03 -0.42 25.83
CA LEU A 273 -3.33 0.90 25.28
C LEU A 273 -4.74 1.36 25.65
N CYS A 274 -5.71 0.46 25.59
CA CYS A 274 -7.08 0.72 26.03
C CYS A 274 -7.08 1.15 27.50
N GLU A 275 -6.43 0.43 28.40
CA GLU A 275 -6.33 0.81 29.82
C GLU A 275 -5.59 2.14 30.05
N GLN A 276 -4.53 2.41 29.29
CA GLN A 276 -3.72 3.63 29.39
C GLN A 276 -4.47 4.89 28.93
N LYS A 277 -5.22 4.82 27.82
CA LYS A 277 -5.90 5.98 27.24
C LYS A 277 -7.21 6.28 27.98
N ARG A 278 -7.45 7.56 28.24
CA ARG A 278 -8.66 8.07 28.92
C ARG A 278 -9.59 8.73 27.91
N GLY A 279 -10.86 8.87 28.27
CA GLY A 279 -11.88 9.50 27.43
C GLY A 279 -12.67 8.47 26.62
N LYS A 280 -13.98 8.74 26.46
CA LYS A 280 -14.92 7.81 25.81
C LYS A 280 -14.52 7.52 24.37
N ASP A 281 -14.20 8.55 23.60
CA ASP A 281 -13.86 8.44 22.18
C ASP A 281 -12.60 7.60 21.97
N ASN A 282 -11.55 7.84 22.76
CA ASN A 282 -10.33 7.02 22.73
C ASN A 282 -10.64 5.54 23.03
N LYS A 283 -11.44 5.27 24.06
CA LYS A 283 -11.83 3.90 24.44
C LYS A 283 -12.66 3.24 23.32
N ALA A 284 -13.59 3.97 22.71
CA ALA A 284 -14.42 3.49 21.61
C ALA A 284 -13.58 3.10 20.39
N ILE A 285 -12.65 3.96 19.97
CA ILE A 285 -11.74 3.69 18.85
C ILE A 285 -10.85 2.48 19.12
N ILE A 286 -10.24 2.38 20.31
CA ILE A 286 -9.38 1.24 20.64
C ILE A 286 -10.19 -0.05 20.73
N ALA A 287 -11.37 0.00 21.34
CA ALA A 287 -12.29 -1.13 21.44
C ALA A 287 -12.69 -1.63 20.04
N SER A 288 -13.14 -0.73 19.15
CA SER A 288 -13.50 -1.06 17.77
C SER A 288 -12.38 -1.79 17.04
N ASN A 289 -11.14 -1.30 17.17
CA ASN A 289 -9.97 -1.94 16.58
C ASN A 289 -9.66 -3.33 17.16
N ILE A 290 -9.77 -3.50 18.49
CA ILE A 290 -9.63 -4.82 19.13
C ILE A 290 -10.70 -5.79 18.61
N MET A 291 -11.95 -5.34 18.54
CA MET A 291 -13.07 -6.15 18.08
C MET A 291 -12.88 -6.58 16.63
N TYR A 292 -12.50 -5.64 15.75
CA TYR A 292 -12.19 -5.94 14.35
C TYR A 292 -11.04 -6.94 14.23
N VAL A 293 -9.88 -6.68 14.85
CA VAL A 293 -8.73 -7.59 14.77
C VAL A 293 -9.14 -8.97 15.26
N VAL A 294 -9.73 -9.09 16.45
CA VAL A 294 -10.12 -10.40 17.00
C VAL A 294 -11.16 -11.11 16.12
N GLY A 295 -12.12 -10.37 15.55
CA GLY A 295 -13.12 -10.90 14.62
C GLY A 295 -12.52 -11.50 13.35
N GLN A 296 -11.41 -10.95 12.86
CA GLN A 296 -10.71 -11.45 11.67
C GLN A 296 -9.92 -12.75 11.90
N TYR A 297 -9.65 -13.16 13.15
CA TYR A 297 -8.81 -14.33 13.47
C TYR A 297 -9.57 -15.47 14.19
N PRO A 298 -10.57 -16.10 13.55
CA PRO A 298 -11.34 -17.17 14.17
C PRO A 298 -10.51 -18.44 14.47
N ARG A 299 -9.45 -18.71 13.69
CA ARG A 299 -8.52 -19.84 13.94
C ARG A 299 -7.87 -19.73 15.32
N PHE A 300 -7.31 -18.56 15.62
CA PHE A 300 -6.68 -18.26 16.91
C PHE A 300 -7.68 -18.40 18.07
N LEU A 301 -8.88 -17.82 17.93
CA LEU A 301 -9.91 -17.88 18.97
C LEU A 301 -10.34 -19.30 19.31
N ARG A 302 -10.52 -20.17 18.30
CA ARG A 302 -10.89 -21.59 18.50
C ARG A 302 -9.83 -22.35 19.28
N ALA A 303 -8.55 -22.03 19.09
CA ALA A 303 -7.44 -22.67 19.78
C ALA A 303 -7.21 -22.14 21.22
N HIS A 304 -7.79 -20.99 21.59
CA HIS A 304 -7.49 -20.27 22.83
C HIS A 304 -8.73 -19.90 23.65
N TRP A 305 -9.38 -20.89 24.26
CA TRP A 305 -10.63 -20.70 25.03
C TRP A 305 -10.58 -19.59 26.09
N LYS A 306 -9.51 -19.52 26.90
CA LYS A 306 -9.37 -18.46 27.92
C LYS A 306 -9.40 -17.07 27.29
N PHE A 307 -8.76 -16.93 26.14
CA PHE A 307 -8.69 -15.69 25.41
C PHE A 307 -10.05 -15.33 24.80
N LEU A 308 -10.69 -16.29 24.12
CA LEU A 308 -12.04 -16.12 23.60
C LEU A 308 -13.01 -15.68 24.70
N LYS A 309 -12.96 -16.31 25.88
CA LYS A 309 -13.78 -15.91 27.03
C LYS A 309 -13.51 -14.47 27.47
N THR A 310 -12.25 -14.05 27.56
CA THR A 310 -11.90 -12.67 27.92
C THR A 310 -12.41 -11.67 26.89
N VAL A 311 -12.26 -11.97 25.59
CA VAL A 311 -12.78 -11.11 24.51
C VAL A 311 -14.29 -11.01 24.61
N VAL A 312 -15.00 -12.14 24.70
CA VAL A 312 -16.48 -12.16 24.80
C VAL A 312 -16.96 -11.39 26.02
N ASN A 313 -16.30 -11.52 27.17
CA ASN A 313 -16.62 -10.71 28.35
C ASN A 313 -16.38 -9.21 28.09
N LYS A 314 -15.31 -8.85 27.38
CA LYS A 314 -15.05 -7.46 27.01
C LYS A 314 -16.07 -6.92 26.01
N LEU A 315 -16.53 -7.75 25.06
CA LEU A 315 -17.66 -7.41 24.17
C LEU A 315 -18.93 -7.14 24.98
N PHE A 316 -19.22 -7.96 26.00
CA PHE A 316 -20.33 -7.69 26.92
C PHE A 316 -20.15 -6.35 27.64
N GLU A 317 -18.96 -6.01 28.12
CA GLU A 317 -18.70 -4.69 28.69
C GLU A 317 -18.94 -3.56 27.69
N PHE A 318 -18.46 -3.70 26.45
CA PHE A 318 -18.65 -2.70 25.39
C PHE A 318 -20.12 -2.53 24.97
N MET A 319 -20.94 -3.58 25.01
CA MET A 319 -22.39 -3.45 24.77
C MET A 319 -23.12 -2.62 25.83
N HIS A 320 -22.52 -2.39 27.01
CA HIS A 320 -23.09 -1.48 28.02
C HIS A 320 -22.60 -0.03 27.86
N GLU A 321 -21.66 0.23 26.95
CA GLU A 321 -21.21 1.60 26.67
C GLU A 321 -22.25 2.37 25.88
N THR A 322 -22.48 3.63 26.25
CA THR A 322 -23.52 4.48 25.64
C THR A 322 -23.03 5.24 24.40
N HIS A 323 -21.88 4.88 23.85
CA HIS A 323 -21.27 5.58 22.73
C HIS A 323 -21.74 4.98 21.40
N ASP A 324 -22.11 5.84 20.45
CA ASP A 324 -22.75 5.43 19.20
C ASP A 324 -21.83 4.51 18.38
N GLY A 325 -22.39 3.37 17.92
CA GLY A 325 -21.70 2.38 17.09
C GLY A 325 -20.80 1.38 17.83
N VAL A 326 -20.53 1.56 19.14
CA VAL A 326 -19.75 0.58 19.93
C VAL A 326 -20.59 -0.66 20.29
N GLN A 327 -21.91 -0.50 20.41
CA GLN A 327 -22.82 -1.59 20.78
C GLN A 327 -23.15 -2.55 19.63
N ASP A 328 -23.01 -2.12 18.38
CA ASP A 328 -23.40 -2.86 17.17
C ASP A 328 -22.29 -3.77 16.63
#